data_AF-A0A537U9Q8-F1
#
_entry.id   AF-A0A537U9Q8-F1
#
_cell.length_a   1.000
_cell.length_b   1.000
_cell.length_c   1.000
_cell.angle_alpha   90.00
_cell.angle_beta   90.00
_cell.angle_gamma   90.00
#
_symmetry.space_group_name_H-M   'P 1'
#
loop_
_entity.id
_entity.type
_entity.pdbx_description
1 polymer ?
#
loop_
_entity_poly.entity_id
_entity_poly.type
_entity_poly.pdbx_seq_one_letter_code
_entity_poly.pdbx_strand_id
1 'polypeptide(L)'
;MGKDIKLTASDNFQLGGYRADPATPPKAAIVVIQEIFGVNHHIRAVCDRLADEGYVAIAPSIFDRVERNFQCGYSPEEVAVARKFVANPDWAAMLRDTQAAIDAVKDVGPVGIIGFCLGGSVAYAAATKLSGLSAAIGYYGGAIVRFADDKPKVPTQLHFG
;
A
#
# COMPACT_ATOMS: atom_id res chain seq x y z
N MET A 1 0.79 -18.89 0.51
CA MET A 1 -0.06 -18.09 -0.40
C MET A 1 -1.12 -17.39 0.42
N GLY A 2 -1.21 -16.08 0.27
CA GLY A 2 -2.17 -15.23 0.96
C GLY A 2 -3.61 -15.39 0.47
N LYS A 3 -4.51 -14.65 1.11
CA LYS A 3 -5.96 -14.67 0.91
C LYS A 3 -6.52 -13.27 0.76
N ASP A 4 -7.62 -13.14 0.03
CA ASP A 4 -8.38 -11.90 0.01
C ASP A 4 -9.02 -11.63 1.38
N ILE A 5 -9.06 -10.36 1.76
CA ILE A 5 -9.63 -9.87 3.01
C ILE A 5 -10.53 -8.66 2.76
N LYS A 6 -11.31 -8.29 3.78
CA LYS A 6 -12.04 -7.02 3.82
C LYS A 6 -11.49 -6.16 4.94
N LEU A 7 -11.39 -4.87 4.66
CA LEU A 7 -11.00 -3.82 5.60
C LEU A 7 -12.14 -2.81 5.71
N THR A 8 -12.14 -2.07 6.82
CA THR A 8 -13.09 -0.98 7.05
C THR A 8 -12.29 0.28 7.40
N ALA A 9 -12.38 1.31 6.57
CA ALA A 9 -11.77 2.60 6.83
C ALA A 9 -12.56 3.41 7.87
N SER A 10 -11.94 4.49 8.39
CA SER A 10 -12.54 5.33 9.45
C SER A 10 -13.81 6.07 9.03
N ASP A 11 -14.07 6.19 7.73
CA ASP A 11 -15.31 6.71 7.16
C ASP A 11 -16.37 5.61 6.88
N ASN A 12 -16.18 4.42 7.47
CA ASN A 12 -16.99 3.21 7.27
C ASN A 12 -16.97 2.64 5.85
N PHE A 13 -16.12 3.15 4.96
CA PHE A 13 -15.95 2.55 3.65
C PHE A 13 -15.33 1.16 3.77
N GLN A 14 -15.96 0.16 3.16
CA GLN A 14 -15.41 -1.18 3.07
C GLN A 14 -14.58 -1.31 1.80
N LEU A 15 -13.32 -1.72 1.95
CA LEU A 15 -12.40 -2.01 0.85
C LEU A 15 -11.90 -3.46 0.93
N GLY A 16 -11.59 -4.02 -0.22
CA GLY A 16 -10.87 -5.28 -0.30
C GLY A 16 -9.41 -5.13 0.09
N GLY A 17 -8.72 -6.25 0.12
CA GLY A 17 -7.27 -6.29 0.21
C GLY A 17 -6.78 -7.72 0.11
N TYR A 18 -5.46 -7.87 0.11
CA TYR A 18 -4.78 -9.16 0.13
C TYR A 18 -3.92 -9.28 1.37
N ARG A 19 -3.92 -10.43 2.03
CA ARG A 19 -3.09 -10.68 3.21
C ARG A 19 -2.38 -12.02 3.08
N ALA A 20 -1.07 -12.01 3.27
CA ALA A 20 -0.23 -13.19 3.41
C ALA A 20 0.36 -13.23 4.83
N ASP A 21 0.23 -14.38 5.48
CA ASP A 21 0.77 -14.63 6.82
C ASP A 21 1.95 -15.62 6.73
N PRO A 22 3.04 -15.41 7.51
CA PRO A 22 4.18 -16.31 7.51
C PRO A 22 3.84 -17.65 8.17
N ALA A 23 4.58 -18.71 7.82
CA ALA A 23 4.44 -20.03 8.47
C ALA A 23 5.06 -20.08 9.88
N THR A 24 5.86 -19.08 10.24
CA THR A 24 6.51 -18.91 11.55
C THR A 24 5.86 -17.77 12.33
N PRO A 25 6.13 -17.62 13.64
CA PRO A 25 5.76 -16.40 14.36
C PRO A 25 6.22 -15.14 13.60
N PRO A 26 5.34 -14.15 13.36
CA PRO A 26 5.68 -12.96 12.60
C PRO A 26 6.76 -12.11 13.27
N LYS A 27 7.72 -11.61 12.48
CA LYS A 27 8.74 -10.64 12.93
C LYS A 27 8.17 -9.23 13.09
N ALA A 28 7.29 -8.86 12.16
CA ALA A 28 6.65 -7.56 12.01
C ALA A 28 5.55 -7.67 10.93
N ALA A 29 4.82 -6.59 10.70
CA ALA A 29 3.89 -6.48 9.58
C ALA A 29 4.36 -5.45 8.54
N ILE A 30 4.00 -5.67 7.27
CA ILE A 30 4.32 -4.77 6.16
C ILE A 30 3.04 -4.47 5.38
N VAL A 31 2.68 -3.19 5.30
CA VAL A 31 1.65 -2.70 4.38
C VAL A 31 2.29 -2.51 3.01
N VAL A 32 1.70 -3.11 1.97
CA VAL A 32 2.20 -3.04 0.58
C VAL A 32 1.23 -2.22 -0.25
N ILE A 33 1.68 -1.08 -0.79
CA ILE A 33 0.86 -0.20 -1.62
C ILE A 33 1.18 -0.39 -3.09
N GLN A 34 0.12 -0.69 -3.84
CA GLN A 34 0.10 -0.93 -5.27
C GLN A 34 0.60 0.23 -6.13
N GLU A 35 1.00 -0.12 -7.35
CA GLU A 35 1.10 0.77 -8.50
C GLU A 35 -0.31 1.18 -9.00
N ILE A 36 -0.40 1.74 -10.21
CA ILE A 36 -1.68 2.10 -10.85
C ILE A 36 -2.51 0.90 -11.35
N PHE A 37 -2.01 -0.32 -11.17
CA PHE A 37 -2.57 -1.54 -11.76
C PHE A 37 -3.46 -2.36 -10.83
N GLY A 38 -3.79 -1.84 -9.64
CA GLY A 38 -4.53 -2.62 -8.63
C GLY A 38 -3.64 -3.48 -7.75
N VAL A 39 -4.25 -4.23 -6.84
CA VAL A 39 -3.60 -5.34 -6.11
C VAL A 39 -3.45 -6.55 -7.04
N ASN A 40 -2.74 -6.34 -8.15
CA ASN A 40 -2.55 -7.32 -9.22
C ASN A 40 -1.57 -8.45 -8.81
N HIS A 41 -1.22 -9.31 -9.76
CA HIS A 41 -0.31 -10.44 -9.53
C HIS A 41 1.05 -10.02 -8.93
N HIS A 42 1.60 -8.87 -9.34
CA HIS A 42 2.88 -8.38 -8.81
C HIS A 42 2.77 -8.04 -7.33
N ILE A 43 1.76 -7.25 -6.94
CA ILE A 43 1.56 -6.85 -5.54
C ILE A 43 1.26 -8.05 -4.65
N ARG A 44 0.44 -9.00 -5.12
CA ARG A 44 0.18 -10.26 -4.41
C ARG A 44 1.46 -11.07 -4.22
N ALA A 45 2.29 -11.20 -5.26
CA ALA A 45 3.58 -11.90 -5.18
C ALA A 45 4.56 -11.22 -4.21
N VAL A 46 4.56 -9.89 -4.12
CA VAL A 46 5.35 -9.16 -3.11
C VAL A 46 4.87 -9.50 -1.70
N CYS A 47 3.55 -9.52 -1.46
CA CYS A 47 3.00 -9.94 -0.17
C CYS A 47 3.39 -11.38 0.19
N ASP A 48 3.25 -12.32 -0.75
CA ASP A 48 3.62 -13.72 -0.54
C ASP A 48 5.12 -13.85 -0.20
N ARG A 49 5.99 -13.16 -0.94
CA ARG A 49 7.44 -13.17 -0.66
C ARG A 49 7.77 -12.61 0.73
N LEU A 50 7.11 -11.53 1.15
CA LEU A 50 7.32 -10.97 2.48
C LEU A 50 6.87 -11.94 3.59
N ALA A 51 5.81 -12.72 3.34
CA ALA A 51 5.39 -13.79 4.23
C ALA A 51 6.42 -14.93 4.29
N ASP A 52 7.01 -15.31 3.16
CA ASP A 52 8.10 -16.29 3.15
C ASP A 52 9.34 -15.81 3.93
N GLU A 53 9.58 -14.50 3.97
CA GLU A 53 10.65 -13.87 4.77
C GLU A 53 10.28 -13.67 6.27
N GLY A 54 9.07 -14.07 6.68
CA GLY A 54 8.64 -14.06 8.09
C GLY A 54 7.84 -12.82 8.53
N TYR A 55 7.28 -12.05 7.59
CA TYR A 55 6.45 -10.87 7.89
C TYR A 55 4.98 -11.12 7.57
N VAL A 56 4.05 -10.57 8.35
CA VAL A 56 2.66 -10.44 7.86
C VAL A 56 2.65 -9.36 6.78
N ALA A 57 2.17 -9.67 5.59
CA ALA A 57 2.07 -8.70 4.51
C ALA A 57 0.62 -8.43 4.15
N ILE A 58 0.23 -7.16 4.04
CA ILE A 58 -1.13 -6.72 3.76
C ILE A 58 -1.16 -5.64 2.68
N ALA A 59 -1.95 -5.83 1.63
CA ALA A 59 -2.15 -4.85 0.56
C ALA A 59 -3.62 -4.40 0.50
N PRO A 60 -3.94 -3.15 0.89
CA PRO A 60 -5.29 -2.61 0.74
C PRO A 60 -5.61 -2.28 -0.73
N SER A 61 -6.83 -2.61 -1.18
CA SER A 61 -7.34 -2.22 -2.50
C SER A 61 -7.78 -0.75 -2.50
N ILE A 62 -6.82 0.19 -2.43
CA ILE A 62 -7.07 1.65 -2.31
C ILE A 62 -7.82 2.26 -3.51
N PHE A 63 -8.03 1.49 -4.58
CA PHE A 63 -8.80 1.90 -5.76
C PHE A 63 -10.28 1.53 -5.70
N ASP A 64 -10.71 0.77 -4.68
CA ASP A 64 -12.10 0.32 -4.55
C ASP A 64 -13.13 1.45 -4.47
N ARG A 65 -12.69 2.66 -4.11
CA ARG A 65 -13.52 3.88 -4.10
C ARG A 65 -13.86 4.39 -5.50
N VAL A 66 -13.01 4.10 -6.47
CA VAL A 66 -13.18 4.50 -7.87
C VAL A 66 -13.71 3.32 -8.68
N GLU A 67 -13.10 2.14 -8.53
CA GLU A 67 -13.54 0.90 -9.17
C GLU A 67 -13.20 -0.31 -8.29
N ARG A 68 -14.26 -1.03 -7.89
CA ARG A 68 -14.16 -2.19 -7.00
C ARG A 68 -13.37 -3.32 -7.65
N ASN A 69 -12.40 -3.88 -6.93
CA ASN A 69 -11.58 -5.01 -7.36
C ASN A 69 -10.81 -4.75 -8.67
N PHE A 70 -10.52 -3.50 -9.00
CA PHE A 70 -9.73 -3.18 -10.19
C PHE A 70 -8.35 -3.81 -10.10
N GLN A 71 -8.00 -4.60 -11.12
CA GLN A 71 -6.69 -5.19 -11.33
C GLN A 71 -6.43 -5.29 -12.84
N CYS A 72 -5.23 -4.96 -13.28
CA CYS A 72 -4.80 -5.19 -14.66
C CYS A 72 -3.31 -5.56 -14.73
N GLY A 73 -2.87 -5.95 -15.92
CA GLY A 73 -1.48 -6.10 -16.29
C GLY A 73 -0.83 -4.78 -16.69
N TYR A 74 0.18 -4.89 -17.55
CA TYR A 74 1.10 -3.81 -17.90
C TYR A 74 1.10 -3.49 -19.41
N SER A 75 0.11 -3.97 -20.19
CA SER A 75 0.02 -3.64 -21.60
C SER A 75 -0.19 -2.13 -21.80
N PRO A 76 0.18 -1.55 -22.97
CA PRO A 76 -0.08 -0.14 -23.26
C PRO A 76 -1.56 0.27 -23.07
N GLU A 77 -2.50 -0.61 -23.45
CA GLU A 77 -3.93 -0.41 -23.29
C GLU A 77 -4.35 -0.43 -21.82
N GLU A 78 -3.83 -1.37 -21.03
CA GLU A 78 -4.08 -1.46 -19.59
C GLU A 78 -3.52 -0.25 -18.84
N VAL A 79 -2.32 0.21 -19.24
CA VAL A 79 -1.72 1.45 -18.73
C VAL A 79 -2.61 2.65 -19.04
N ALA A 80 -3.15 2.75 -20.27
CA ALA A 80 -4.04 3.84 -20.64
C ALA A 80 -5.30 3.89 -19.76
N VAL A 81 -5.90 2.73 -19.46
CA VAL A 81 -7.04 2.63 -18.54
C VAL A 81 -6.65 2.99 -17.10
N ALA A 82 -5.51 2.48 -16.62
CA ALA A 82 -5.02 2.67 -15.26
C ALA A 82 -4.67 4.14 -14.93
N ARG A 83 -4.37 4.97 -15.94
CA ARG A 83 -4.06 6.41 -15.74
C ARG A 83 -5.17 7.18 -15.04
N LYS A 84 -6.42 6.71 -15.07
CA LYS A 84 -7.54 7.36 -14.36
C LYS A 84 -7.30 7.51 -12.86
N PHE A 85 -6.56 6.58 -12.23
CA PHE A 85 -6.30 6.61 -10.79
C PHE A 85 -5.30 7.69 -10.37
N VAL A 86 -4.54 8.24 -11.32
CA VAL A 86 -3.56 9.32 -11.08
C VAL A 86 -3.93 10.65 -11.73
N ALA A 87 -5.00 10.68 -12.53
CA ALA A 87 -5.48 11.90 -13.18
C ALA A 87 -6.02 12.93 -12.17
N ASN A 88 -6.79 12.47 -11.18
CA ASN A 88 -7.31 13.28 -10.09
C ASN A 88 -7.30 12.48 -8.77
N PRO A 89 -6.13 12.26 -8.16
CA PRO A 89 -6.01 11.40 -6.99
C PRO A 89 -6.63 12.03 -5.74
N ASP A 90 -7.55 11.33 -5.09
CA ASP A 90 -8.00 11.66 -3.73
C ASP A 90 -6.99 11.10 -2.72
N TRP A 91 -5.93 11.88 -2.46
CA TRP A 91 -4.88 11.51 -1.51
C TRP A 91 -5.41 11.28 -0.09
N ALA A 92 -6.42 12.04 0.33
CA ALA A 92 -6.99 11.91 1.66
C ALA A 92 -7.69 10.56 1.81
N ALA A 93 -8.44 10.13 0.78
CA ALA A 93 -9.06 8.81 0.75
C ALA A 93 -8.02 7.68 0.69
N MET A 94 -7.01 7.79 -0.17
CA MET A 94 -5.93 6.79 -0.25
C MET A 94 -5.19 6.63 1.09
N LEU A 95 -4.94 7.73 1.80
CA LEU A 95 -4.31 7.69 3.13
C LEU A 95 -5.24 7.13 4.21
N ARG A 96 -6.55 7.41 4.16
CA ARG A 96 -7.53 6.77 5.06
C ARG A 96 -7.57 5.25 4.86
N ASP A 97 -7.60 4.80 3.61
CA ASP A 97 -7.60 3.37 3.26
C ASP A 97 -6.28 2.69 3.64
N THR A 98 -5.17 3.41 3.52
CA THR A 98 -3.85 2.95 3.99
C THR A 98 -3.82 2.82 5.52
N GLN A 99 -4.38 3.78 6.26
CA GLN A 99 -4.48 3.69 7.73
C GLN A 99 -5.31 2.48 8.16
N ALA A 100 -6.39 2.15 7.44
CA ALA A 100 -7.19 0.95 7.71
C ALA A 100 -6.36 -0.34 7.64
N ALA A 101 -5.41 -0.43 6.70
CA ALA A 101 -4.50 -1.57 6.61
C ALA A 101 -3.46 -1.59 7.74
N ILE A 102 -2.92 -0.43 8.13
CA ILE A 102 -2.00 -0.31 9.27
C ILE A 102 -2.69 -0.78 10.56
N ASP A 103 -3.91 -0.28 10.81
CA ASP A 103 -4.68 -0.60 12.02
C ASP A 103 -5.06 -2.09 12.07
N ALA A 104 -5.31 -2.73 10.92
CA ALA A 104 -5.66 -4.14 10.83
C ALA A 104 -4.52 -5.11 11.19
N VAL A 105 -3.27 -4.61 11.24
CA VAL A 105 -2.08 -5.42 11.57
C VAL A 105 -1.30 -4.87 12.77
N LYS A 106 -1.81 -3.87 13.47
CA LYS A 106 -1.12 -3.19 14.58
C LYS A 106 -0.72 -4.12 15.73
N ASP A 107 -1.50 -5.18 15.96
CA ASP A 107 -1.28 -6.13 17.06
C ASP A 107 -0.28 -7.25 16.69
N VAL A 108 0.21 -7.27 15.45
CA VAL A 108 1.25 -8.22 15.00
C VAL A 108 2.63 -7.84 15.54
N GLY A 109 2.91 -6.54 15.69
CA GLY A 109 4.22 -5.99 16.03
C GLY A 109 4.49 -4.68 15.30
N PRO A 110 5.76 -4.27 15.15
CA PRO A 110 6.12 -3.10 14.35
C PRO A 110 5.54 -3.18 12.94
N VAL A 111 5.03 -2.06 12.41
CA VAL A 111 4.42 -2.00 11.07
C VAL A 111 5.27 -1.17 10.13
N GLY A 112 5.82 -1.77 9.08
CA GLY A 112 6.44 -1.06 7.97
C GLY A 112 5.45 -0.80 6.83
N ILE A 113 5.80 0.13 5.93
CA ILE A 113 5.09 0.32 4.66
C ILE A 113 6.08 0.28 3.49
N ILE A 114 5.71 -0.42 2.43
CA ILE A 114 6.43 -0.45 1.15
C ILE A 114 5.46 -0.04 0.05
N GLY A 115 5.88 0.80 -0.89
CA GLY A 115 5.04 1.10 -2.05
C GLY A 115 5.81 1.38 -3.33
N PHE A 116 5.13 1.17 -4.46
CA PHE A 116 5.69 1.23 -5.81
C PHE A 116 4.95 2.24 -6.68
N CYS A 117 5.66 3.08 -7.44
CA CYS A 117 5.08 4.13 -8.29
C CYS A 117 4.15 5.07 -7.49
N LEU A 118 2.84 5.06 -7.79
CA LEU A 118 1.83 5.73 -6.96
C LEU A 118 1.99 5.33 -5.49
N GLY A 119 2.11 4.04 -5.21
CA GLY A 119 2.32 3.50 -3.88
C GLY A 119 3.60 4.01 -3.22
N GLY A 120 4.67 4.31 -3.97
CA GLY A 120 5.88 4.92 -3.41
C GLY A 120 5.61 6.35 -2.91
N SER A 121 4.72 7.07 -3.58
CA SER A 121 4.28 8.39 -3.15
C SER A 121 3.32 8.30 -1.95
N VAL A 122 2.43 7.30 -1.93
CA VAL A 122 1.57 7.00 -0.77
C VAL A 122 2.42 6.60 0.44
N ALA A 123 3.46 5.78 0.28
CA ALA A 123 4.35 5.38 1.37
C ALA A 123 5.07 6.58 2.00
N TYR A 124 5.56 7.51 1.18
CA TYR A 124 6.12 8.76 1.67
C TYR A 124 5.08 9.60 2.43
N ALA A 125 3.91 9.85 1.83
CA ALA A 125 2.85 10.63 2.46
C ALA A 125 2.33 9.97 3.76
N ALA A 126 2.27 8.64 3.80
CA ALA A 126 1.92 7.87 4.99
C ALA A 126 2.95 8.07 6.11
N ALA A 127 4.25 8.04 5.78
CA ALA A 127 5.32 8.29 6.73
C ALA A 127 5.24 9.68 7.38
N THR A 128 4.65 10.67 6.70
CA THR A 128 4.51 12.03 7.23
C THR A 128 3.17 12.27 7.94
N LYS A 129 2.07 11.63 7.50
CA LYS A 129 0.71 11.94 7.96
C LYS A 129 0.08 10.88 8.86
N LEU A 130 0.39 9.60 8.65
CA LEU A 130 -0.28 8.49 9.35
C LEU A 130 0.41 8.12 10.66
N SER A 131 -0.23 7.27 11.46
CA SER A 131 0.26 6.77 12.74
C SER A 131 0.38 5.24 12.72
N GLY A 132 1.18 4.69 13.64
CA GLY A 132 1.37 3.23 13.77
C GLY A 132 2.49 2.64 12.89
N LEU A 133 3.11 3.45 12.03
CA LEU A 133 4.28 3.01 11.25
C LEU A 133 5.58 3.06 12.07
N SER A 134 6.49 2.15 11.75
CA SER A 134 7.86 2.07 12.29
C SER A 134 8.94 2.36 11.24
N ALA A 135 8.63 2.17 9.95
CA ALA A 135 9.51 2.51 8.83
C ALA A 135 8.70 2.64 7.53
N ALA A 136 9.24 3.37 6.56
CA ALA A 136 8.63 3.52 5.23
C ALA A 136 9.66 3.35 4.10
N ILE A 137 9.26 2.65 3.03
CA ILE A 137 10.06 2.43 1.85
C ILE A 137 9.24 2.80 0.61
N GLY A 138 9.79 3.69 -0.23
CA GLY A 138 9.16 4.10 -1.49
C GLY A 138 10.05 3.79 -2.70
N TYR A 139 9.47 3.14 -3.71
CA TYR A 139 10.11 2.89 -4.99
C TYR A 139 9.52 3.79 -6.07
N TYR A 140 10.36 4.60 -6.74
CA TYR A 140 10.06 5.43 -7.90
C TYR A 140 8.76 6.25 -7.78
N GLY A 141 8.57 6.89 -6.62
CA GLY A 141 7.39 7.69 -6.31
C GLY A 141 7.32 9.01 -7.07
N GLY A 142 6.52 9.07 -8.15
CA GLY A 142 6.43 10.25 -9.01
C GLY A 142 5.70 11.47 -8.44
N ALA A 143 4.97 11.32 -7.32
CA ALA A 143 4.21 12.39 -6.70
C ALA A 143 4.78 12.83 -5.34
N ILE A 144 5.96 12.33 -4.92
CA ILE A 144 6.60 12.68 -3.64
C ILE A 144 6.78 14.20 -3.50
N VAL A 145 7.08 14.91 -4.60
CA VAL A 145 7.24 16.37 -4.61
C VAL A 145 6.01 17.13 -4.08
N ARG A 146 4.82 16.55 -4.16
CA ARG A 146 3.58 17.15 -3.62
C ARG A 146 3.57 17.22 -2.08
N PHE A 147 4.44 16.46 -1.44
CA PHE A 147 4.58 16.34 0.01
C PHE A 147 5.96 16.79 0.47
N ALA A 148 6.72 17.51 -0.35
CA ALA A 148 8.12 17.85 -0.08
C ALA A 148 8.32 18.66 1.21
N ASP A 149 7.33 19.47 1.59
CA ASP A 149 7.36 20.25 2.84
C ASP A 149 6.99 19.43 4.09
N ASP A 150 6.39 18.24 3.89
CA ASP A 150 6.07 17.34 4.99
C ASP A 150 7.31 16.55 5.42
N LYS A 151 7.51 16.41 6.74
CA LYS A 151 8.63 15.66 7.31
C LYS A 151 8.20 14.25 7.73
N PRO A 152 8.89 13.18 7.28
CA PRO A 152 8.64 11.84 7.79
C PRO A 152 8.81 11.74 9.30
N LYS A 153 7.89 11.03 9.95
CA LYS A 153 7.88 10.77 11.40
C LYS A 153 8.59 9.46 11.76
N VAL A 154 8.99 8.68 10.76
CA VAL A 154 9.67 7.39 10.87
C VAL A 154 10.88 7.36 9.92
N PRO A 155 11.85 6.46 10.13
CA PRO A 155 12.90 6.20 9.14
C PRO A 155 12.29 5.89 7.77
N THR A 156 12.73 6.63 6.75
CA THR A 156 12.19 6.55 5.39
C THR A 156 13.31 6.35 4.39
N GLN A 157 13.19 5.32 3.56
CA GLN A 157 14.12 5.01 2.46
C GLN A 157 13.41 5.18 1.12
N LEU A 158 14.04 5.89 0.19
CA LEU A 158 13.49 6.14 -1.14
C LEU A 158 14.47 5.63 -2.21
N HIS A 159 13.94 4.92 -3.19
CA HIS A 159 14.68 4.39 -4.33
C HIS A 159 14.23 5.12 -5.60
N PHE A 160 15.15 5.86 -6.22
CA PHE A 160 14.94 6.57 -7.48
C PHE A 160 15.79 5.92 -8.58
N GLY A 161 15.28 5.96 -9.82
CA GLY A 161 15.99 5.56 -11.03
C GLY A 161 16.70 6.71 -11.71
#